data_AF-A0A0M2LSM0-F1
#
_entry.id   AF-A0A0M2LSM0-F1
#
_cell.length_a   1.000
_cell.length_b   1.000
_cell.length_c   1.000
_cell.angle_alpha   90.00
_cell.angle_beta   90.00
_cell.angle_gamma   90.00
#
_symmetry.space_group_name_H-M   'P 1'
#
loop_
_entity.id
_entity.type
_entity.pdbx_description
1 polymer ?
#
loop_
_entity_poly.entity_id
_entity_poly.type
_entity_poly.pdbx_seq_one_letter_code
_entity_poly.pdbx_strand_id
1 'polypeptide(L)'
;MQTNDSSQDGVILSIELLRIARGMTRKDLAEKLGKDQFWIGHRMNNRVMFKFHEIEAIAAAFGLTIEQFLAVPDAIPQPMQAVAS
;
A
#
# COMPACT_ATOMS: atom_id res chain seq x y z
N MET A 1 7.33 -0.65 -24.04
CA MET A 1 7.44 -1.60 -22.93
C MET A 1 7.37 -0.80 -21.64
N GLN A 2 6.18 -0.71 -21.03
CA GLN A 2 5.99 -0.08 -19.72
C GLN A 2 5.81 -1.20 -18.71
N THR A 3 6.67 -1.22 -17.69
CA THR A 3 6.71 -2.26 -16.65
C THR A 3 6.92 -1.69 -15.25
N ASN A 4 6.85 -0.36 -15.09
CA ASN A 4 7.20 0.33 -13.84
C ASN A 4 5.97 0.79 -13.04
N ASP A 5 4.82 0.99 -13.68
CA ASP A 5 3.59 1.41 -12.98
C ASP A 5 3.06 0.27 -12.08
N SER A 6 3.14 -0.98 -12.57
CA SER A 6 2.62 -2.18 -11.92
C SER A 6 3.19 -2.49 -10.53
N SER A 7 4.42 -2.06 -10.23
CA SER A 7 5.04 -2.29 -8.93
C SER A 7 4.65 -1.23 -7.90
N GLN A 8 4.53 0.04 -8.30
CA GLN A 8 4.06 1.09 -7.39
C GLN A 8 2.55 0.96 -7.12
N ASP A 9 1.71 0.69 -8.12
CA ASP A 9 0.28 0.56 -7.90
C ASP A 9 -0.06 -0.60 -6.96
N GLY A 10 0.73 -1.69 -6.99
CA GLY A 10 0.67 -2.77 -6.00
C GLY A 10 1.01 -2.32 -4.58
N VAL A 11 2.10 -1.56 -4.39
CA VAL A 11 2.48 -0.96 -3.09
C VAL A 11 1.39 -0.02 -2.56
N ILE A 12 0.80 0.80 -3.44
CA ILE A 12 -0.29 1.73 -3.11
C ILE A 12 -1.54 0.95 -2.67
N LEU A 13 -1.88 -0.12 -3.40
CA LEU A 13 -3.02 -0.99 -3.06
C LEU A 13 -2.81 -1.68 -1.71
N SER A 14 -1.62 -2.22 -1.42
CA SER A 14 -1.28 -2.74 -0.08
C SER A 14 -1.49 -1.69 1.02
N ILE A 15 -1.12 -0.42 0.79
CA ILE A 15 -1.32 0.68 1.75
C ILE A 15 -2.79 1.08 1.90
N GLU A 16 -3.58 1.09 0.82
CA GLU A 16 -5.03 1.29 0.88
C GLU A 16 -5.68 0.20 1.75
N LEU A 17 -5.42 -1.07 1.44
CA LEU A 17 -6.03 -2.22 2.10
C LEU A 17 -5.65 -2.32 3.58
N LEU A 18 -4.35 -2.28 3.91
CA LEU A 18 -3.87 -2.48 5.28
C LEU A 18 -4.30 -1.38 6.26
N ARG A 19 -4.40 -0.12 5.82
CA ARG A 19 -4.86 0.95 6.70
C ARG A 19 -6.39 0.92 6.88
N ILE A 20 -7.15 0.61 5.82
CA ILE A 20 -8.62 0.49 5.89
C ILE A 20 -9.00 -0.64 6.85
N ALA A 21 -8.33 -1.80 6.74
CA ALA A 21 -8.48 -2.91 7.68
C ALA A 21 -8.09 -2.59 9.13
N ARG A 22 -7.43 -1.45 9.39
CA ARG A 22 -7.03 -0.97 10.73
C ARG A 22 -7.69 0.35 11.14
N GLY A 23 -8.66 0.85 10.36
CA GLY A 23 -9.31 2.14 10.61
C GLY A 23 -8.38 3.37 10.54
N MET A 24 -7.18 3.22 9.95
CA MET A 24 -6.17 4.28 9.86
C MET A 24 -6.36 5.15 8.61
N THR A 25 -6.29 6.47 8.78
CA THR A 25 -6.24 7.41 7.67
C THR A 25 -4.85 7.47 7.04
N ARG A 26 -4.72 8.14 5.87
CA ARG A 26 -3.41 8.46 5.27
C ARG A 26 -2.55 9.31 6.23
N LYS A 27 -3.16 10.20 7.03
CA LYS A 27 -2.46 11.05 8.00
C LYS A 27 -1.83 10.21 9.11
N ASP A 28 -2.60 9.32 9.73
CA ASP A 28 -2.13 8.53 10.89
C ASP A 28 -0.98 7.59 10.50
N LEU A 29 -0.99 7.09 9.26
CA LEU A 29 0.13 6.32 8.71
C LEU A 29 1.38 7.18 8.47
N ALA A 30 1.24 8.43 8.00
CA ALA A 30 2.37 9.34 7.87
C ALA A 30 2.97 9.69 9.26
N GLU A 31 2.13 10.03 10.23
CA GLU A 31 2.57 10.32 11.61
C GLU A 31 3.26 9.11 12.24
N LYS A 32 2.73 7.88 12.06
CA LYS A 32 3.36 6.63 12.52
C LYS A 32 4.73 6.37 11.86
N LEU A 33 4.97 6.87 10.66
CA LEU A 33 6.25 6.76 9.93
C LEU A 33 7.21 7.94 10.23
N GLY A 34 6.84 8.87 11.10
CA GLY A 34 7.59 10.10 11.36
C GLY A 34 7.70 10.98 10.12
N LYS A 35 6.64 11.06 9.31
CA LYS A 35 6.54 11.84 8.07
C LYS A 35 5.42 12.87 8.15
N ASP A 36 5.51 13.90 7.34
CA ASP A 36 4.42 14.84 7.13
C ASP A 36 3.29 14.23 6.27
N GLN A 37 2.10 14.81 6.36
CA GLN A 37 0.90 14.34 5.64
C GLN A 37 1.02 14.41 4.10
N PHE A 38 1.89 15.26 3.55
CA PHE A 38 2.08 15.40 2.10
C PHE A 38 3.05 14.34 1.56
N TRP A 39 4.03 13.88 2.34
CA TRP A 39 4.97 12.82 1.98
C TRP A 39 4.26 11.55 1.47
N ILE A 40 3.18 11.14 2.14
CA ILE A 40 2.38 9.97 1.73
C ILE A 40 1.39 10.34 0.62
N GLY A 41 0.76 11.51 0.69
CA GLY A 41 -0.19 11.98 -0.34
C GLY A 41 0.44 12.12 -1.72
N HIS A 42 1.70 12.56 -1.80
CA HIS A 42 2.43 12.64 -3.07
C HIS A 42 2.77 11.25 -3.65
N ARG A 43 3.06 10.25 -2.82
CA ARG A 43 3.36 8.89 -3.30
C ARG A 43 2.10 8.12 -3.68
N MET A 44 1.07 8.15 -2.83
CA MET A 44 -0.22 7.49 -3.10
C MET A 44 -1.03 8.10 -4.24
N ASN A 45 -0.59 9.25 -4.78
CA ASN A 45 -1.17 9.88 -5.95
C ASN A 45 -0.17 9.89 -7.15
N ASN A 46 0.78 8.96 -7.18
CA ASN A 46 1.79 8.74 -8.24
C ASN A 46 2.62 9.96 -8.67
N ARG A 47 2.79 10.97 -7.79
CA ARG A 47 3.68 12.13 -8.03
C ARG A 47 5.14 11.86 -7.63
N VAL A 48 5.36 10.90 -6.74
CA VAL A 48 6.67 10.48 -6.23
C VAL A 48 6.66 8.96 -6.11
N MET A 49 7.77 8.30 -6.45
CA MET A 49 7.91 6.86 -6.31
C MET A 49 8.31 6.47 -4.87
N PHE A 50 7.72 5.40 -4.32
CA PHE A 50 8.19 4.77 -3.08
C PHE A 50 9.58 4.16 -3.29
N LYS A 51 10.53 4.48 -2.41
CA LYS A 51 11.84 3.82 -2.39
C LYS A 51 11.77 2.52 -1.59
N PHE A 52 12.66 1.57 -1.87
CA PHE A 52 12.69 0.26 -1.19
C PHE A 52 12.64 0.37 0.35
N HIS A 53 13.52 1.18 0.96
CA HIS A 53 13.52 1.40 2.42
C HIS A 53 12.27 2.13 2.96
N GLU A 54 11.51 2.84 2.11
CA GLU A 54 10.24 3.43 2.49
C GLU A 54 9.15 2.34 2.52
N ILE A 55 9.20 1.37 1.60
CA ILE A 55 8.33 0.18 1.57
C ILE A 55 8.63 -0.73 2.77
N GLU A 56 9.90 -0.99 3.08
CA GLU A 56 10.30 -1.74 4.28
C GLU A 56 9.78 -1.09 5.57
N ALA A 57 9.93 0.24 5.71
CA ALA A 57 9.43 0.98 6.86
C ALA A 57 7.89 0.93 6.96
N ILE A 58 7.18 0.94 5.83
CA ILE A 58 5.71 0.78 5.77
C ILE A 58 5.29 -0.64 6.19
N ALA A 59 5.95 -1.67 5.66
CA ALA A 59 5.70 -3.06 6.04
C ALA A 59 5.93 -3.27 7.56
N ALA A 60 7.04 -2.76 8.09
CA ALA A 60 7.35 -2.77 9.51
C ALA A 60 6.33 -1.98 10.36
N ALA A 61 5.84 -0.84 9.87
CA ALA A 61 4.77 -0.08 10.55
C ALA A 61 3.43 -0.84 10.58
N PHE A 62 3.21 -1.80 9.67
CA PHE A 62 2.11 -2.75 9.73
C PHE A 62 2.46 -4.05 10.50
N GLY A 63 3.73 -4.31 10.82
CA GLY A 63 4.18 -5.54 11.48
C GLY A 63 4.30 -6.73 10.53
N LEU A 64 4.65 -6.47 9.27
CA LEU A 64 4.79 -7.46 8.19
C LEU A 64 6.24 -7.47 7.66
N THR A 65 6.66 -8.58 7.06
CA THR A 65 7.82 -8.58 6.15
C THR A 65 7.47 -7.87 4.84
N ILE A 66 8.49 -7.54 4.02
CA ILE A 66 8.24 -6.92 2.71
C ILE A 66 7.51 -7.88 1.75
N GLU A 67 7.79 -9.18 1.78
CA GLU A 67 7.05 -10.15 0.95
C GLU A 67 5.59 -10.26 1.39
N GLN A 68 5.34 -10.33 2.70
CA GLN A 68 3.98 -10.34 3.26
C GLN A 68 3.18 -9.08 2.90
N PHE A 69 3.83 -7.91 2.92
CA PHE A 69 3.22 -6.64 2.53
C PHE A 69 2.93 -6.55 1.03
N LEU A 70 3.84 -7.05 0.17
CA LEU A 70 3.65 -7.04 -1.28
C LEU A 70 2.62 -8.09 -1.75
N ALA A 71 2.41 -9.17 -1.01
CA ALA A 71 1.41 -10.19 -1.30
C ALA A 71 -0.03 -9.83 -0.84
N VAL A 72 -0.24 -8.70 -0.16
CA VAL A 72 -1.58 -8.26 0.30
C VAL A 72 -2.63 -8.16 -0.82
N PRO A 73 -2.33 -7.66 -2.03
CA PRO A 73 -3.32 -7.58 -3.11
C PRO A 73 -3.82 -8.95 -3.57
N ASP A 74 -2.95 -9.96 -3.59
CA ASP A 74 -3.27 -11.33 -3.99
C ASP A 74 -3.96 -12.13 -2.88
N ALA A 75 -3.75 -11.73 -1.62
CA ALA A 75 -4.32 -12.38 -0.44
C ALA A 75 -5.80 -12.03 -0.18
N ILE A 76 -6.36 -11.04 -0.88
CA ILE A 76 -7.80 -10.74 -0.83
C ILE A 76 -8.50 -11.54 -1.94
N PRO A 77 -9.47 -12.41 -1.60
CA PRO A 77 -10.33 -13.02 -2.60
C PRO A 77 -11.07 -11.91 -3.35
N GLN A 78 -10.80 -11.79 -4.66
CA GLN A 78 -11.62 -10.98 -5.56
C GLN A 78 -13.10 -11.35 -5.31
N PRO A 79 -14.00 -10.37 -5.09
CA PRO A 79 -15.39 -10.66 -4.78
C PRO A 79 -15.96 -11.54 -5.89
N MET A 80 -16.28 -12.78 -5.53
CA MET A 80 -16.62 -13.87 -6.46
C MET A 80 -17.60 -13.34 -7.49
N GLN A 81 -17.18 -13.27 -8.76
CA GLN A 81 -18.04 -12.78 -9.84
C GLN A 81 -19.34 -13.56 -9.78
N ALA A 82 -20.44 -12.86 -9.48
CA ALA A 82 -21.70 -13.50 -9.12
C ALA A 82 -22.12 -14.42 -10.27
N VAL A 83 -22.29 -15.71 -9.96
CA VAL A 83 -22.61 -16.74 -10.95
C VAL A 83 -23.95 -16.43 -11.62
N ALA A 84 -23.87 -15.79 -12.79
CA ALA A 84 -25.01 -15.56 -13.65
C ALA A 84 -25.46 -16.90 -14.23
N SER A 85 -26.51 -17.46 -13.61
CA SER A 85 -27.21 -18.68 -14.04
C SER A 85 -28.09 -18.41 -15.25
#